data_AF-A0A443I9B7-F1
#
_entry.id   AF-A0A443I9B7-F1
#
_cell.length_a   1.000
_cell.length_b   1.000
_cell.length_c   1.000
_cell.angle_alpha   90.00
_cell.angle_beta   90.00
_cell.angle_gamma   90.00
#
_symmetry.space_group_name_H-M   'P 1'
#
loop_
_entity.id
_entity.type
_entity.pdbx_description
1 polymer ?
#
loop_
_entity_poly.entity_id
_entity_poly.type
_entity_poly.pdbx_seq_one_letter_code
_entity_poly.pdbx_strand_id
1 'polypeptide(L)'
;MRIPLSNPMIFHQAVAQNDAATIQELRLQGHKPVAVDQNGKSAIDTLAERHDIDDDARDKLYHSLLGSLNPSAPPGYIKPEAFHGSPWGFEILHSGMLKGGVNDPKGGSQSLEGKVFFSDRTRESTDKFETREKLRQNPRIYAKGLGIKVTTVETRSDLYRLAKAFNHAKSRENYPVLTLTFTSSNNLEEAVYKNLISHLSNNGSRLENESPEQVLQNVGIPGHIKFVDSSPLLTREQESTLIANAFQRIENELAGGKLPFLNLLNDGQTIPLVFGFSKINHLKTHTIHKPLINKTSMFNYQSKDHPLTGTANGGKLKEIEVKSMADLATLILACRVQNVALPEDTVIRLNSPPKEKKQYNLKAFYLDGPMVTKFSDMLLRGDGQDISQLNLGQLQALNQELRQKAEDSSFAH
;
A
#
# COMPACT_ATOMS: atom_id res chain seq x y z
N MET A 1 6.35 31.52 -20.63
CA MET A 1 5.78 32.54 -19.74
C MET A 1 4.70 31.86 -18.90
N ARG A 2 4.81 31.82 -17.56
CA ARG A 2 3.75 31.27 -16.70
C ARG A 2 2.74 32.39 -16.44
N ILE A 3 1.51 32.23 -16.93
CA ILE A 3 0.42 33.15 -16.60
C ILE A 3 0.03 32.84 -15.14
N PRO A 4 0.08 33.81 -14.21
CA PRO A 4 -0.51 33.61 -12.90
C PRO A 4 -2.04 33.51 -13.06
N LEU A 5 -2.65 32.45 -12.54
CA LEU A 5 -4.10 32.32 -12.49
C LEU A 5 -4.64 33.39 -11.54
N SER A 6 -5.21 34.47 -12.10
CA SER A 6 -6.01 35.43 -11.34
C SER A 6 -7.37 34.86 -10.92
N ASN A 7 -7.78 33.73 -11.52
CA ASN A 7 -9.07 33.11 -11.27
C ASN A 7 -8.95 31.61 -10.91
N PRO A 8 -9.15 31.21 -9.64
CA PRO A 8 -9.13 29.80 -9.25
C PRO A 8 -10.27 28.97 -9.89
N MET A 9 -11.33 29.62 -10.37
CA MET A 9 -12.53 28.99 -10.95
C MET A 9 -12.47 28.85 -12.48
N ILE A 10 -11.32 29.08 -13.11
CA ILE A 10 -11.20 29.07 -14.58
C ILE A 10 -11.62 27.74 -15.22
N PHE A 11 -11.35 26.62 -14.53
CA PHE A 11 -11.74 25.30 -15.03
C PHE A 11 -13.26 25.11 -15.01
N HIS A 12 -13.95 25.62 -13.98
CA HIS A 12 -15.42 25.60 -13.92
C HIS A 12 -16.04 26.46 -14.99
N GLN A 13 -15.48 27.64 -15.27
CA GLN A 13 -15.95 28.52 -16.33
C GLN A 13 -15.80 27.87 -17.71
N ALA A 14 -14.63 27.29 -18.01
CA ALA A 14 -14.40 26.59 -19.26
C ALA A 14 -15.34 25.37 -19.42
N VAL A 15 -15.59 24.63 -18.34
CA VAL A 15 -16.61 23.57 -18.32
C VAL A 15 -17.98 24.13 -18.65
N ALA A 16 -18.43 25.22 -18.02
CA ALA A 16 -19.73 25.82 -18.29
C ALA A 16 -19.89 26.33 -19.73
N GLN A 17 -18.79 26.74 -20.37
CA GLN A 17 -18.75 27.29 -21.72
C GLN A 17 -18.52 26.24 -22.83
N ASN A 18 -18.44 24.95 -22.50
CA ASN A 18 -18.05 23.88 -23.44
C ASN A 18 -16.65 24.07 -24.06
N ASP A 19 -15.76 24.78 -23.37
CA ASP A 19 -14.44 25.13 -23.88
C ASP A 19 -13.38 24.09 -23.49
N ALA A 20 -13.40 22.97 -24.21
CA ALA A 20 -12.42 21.90 -24.05
C ALA A 20 -10.97 22.34 -24.37
N ALA A 21 -10.79 23.34 -25.24
CA ALA A 21 -9.49 23.81 -25.68
C ALA A 21 -8.78 24.60 -24.57
N THR A 22 -9.48 25.53 -23.92
CA THR A 22 -8.95 26.27 -22.77
C THR A 22 -8.55 25.34 -21.64
N ILE A 23 -9.36 24.31 -21.36
CA ILE A 23 -9.00 23.29 -20.34
C ILE A 23 -7.68 22.60 -20.68
N GLN A 24 -7.49 22.19 -21.94
CA GLN A 24 -6.27 21.51 -22.38
C GLN A 24 -5.06 22.44 -22.27
N GLU A 25 -5.17 23.68 -22.75
CA GLU A 25 -4.10 24.67 -22.68
C GLU A 25 -3.64 24.91 -21.24
N LEU A 26 -4.59 25.16 -20.33
CA LEU A 26 -4.28 25.37 -18.91
C LEU A 26 -3.55 24.17 -18.30
N ARG A 27 -3.96 22.95 -18.65
CA ARG A 27 -3.31 21.74 -18.14
C ARG A 27 -1.91 21.53 -18.73
N LEU A 28 -1.70 21.88 -20.00
CA LEU A 28 -0.37 21.87 -20.63
C LEU A 28 0.58 22.90 -19.97
N GLN A 29 0.04 24.02 -19.51
CA GLN A 29 0.78 25.02 -18.71
C GLN A 29 1.07 24.55 -17.26
N GLY A 30 0.53 23.39 -16.85
CA GLY A 30 0.76 22.78 -15.54
C GLY A 30 -0.30 23.10 -14.48
N HIS A 31 -1.37 23.81 -14.85
CA HIS A 31 -2.49 24.07 -13.95
C HIS A 31 -3.33 22.81 -13.72
N LYS A 32 -3.88 22.65 -12.52
CA LYS A 32 -4.64 21.47 -12.13
C LYS A 32 -6.11 21.87 -11.85
N PRO A 33 -7.10 21.07 -12.27
CA PRO A 33 -8.52 21.34 -12.00
C PRO A 33 -8.88 20.91 -10.56
N VAL A 34 -8.21 21.48 -9.56
CA VAL A 34 -8.34 21.10 -8.14
C VAL A 34 -9.22 22.03 -7.34
N ALA A 35 -9.50 23.26 -7.81
CA ALA A 35 -10.40 24.17 -7.13
C ALA A 35 -11.80 23.56 -6.95
N VAL A 36 -12.48 23.94 -5.87
CA VAL A 36 -13.90 23.65 -5.65
C VAL A 36 -14.70 24.95 -5.59
N ASP A 37 -15.96 24.89 -6.03
CA ASP A 37 -16.87 26.02 -5.97
C ASP A 37 -17.41 26.27 -4.54
N GLN A 38 -18.30 27.25 -4.40
CA GLN A 38 -18.99 27.57 -3.15
C GLN A 38 -19.82 26.40 -2.56
N ASN A 39 -20.17 25.42 -3.38
CA ASN A 39 -20.89 24.20 -2.98
C ASN A 39 -19.93 23.03 -2.70
N GLY A 40 -18.62 23.24 -2.80
CA GLY A 40 -17.60 22.20 -2.63
C GLY A 40 -17.45 21.27 -3.84
N LYS A 41 -17.95 21.65 -5.02
CA LYS A 41 -17.90 20.87 -6.26
C LYS A 41 -16.67 21.21 -7.09
N SER A 42 -15.93 20.19 -7.52
CA SER A 42 -14.85 20.36 -8.48
C SER A 42 -15.39 20.59 -9.90
N ALA A 43 -14.57 21.06 -10.83
CA ALA A 43 -14.99 21.23 -12.22
C ALA A 43 -15.52 19.94 -12.87
N ILE A 44 -15.06 18.77 -12.40
CA ILE A 44 -15.55 17.46 -12.84
C ILE A 44 -16.92 17.15 -12.25
N ASP A 45 -17.19 17.55 -11.01
CA ASP A 45 -18.51 17.42 -10.41
C ASP A 45 -19.52 18.30 -11.12
N THR A 46 -19.13 19.54 -11.46
CA THR A 46 -19.96 20.43 -12.28
C THR A 46 -20.26 19.81 -13.64
N LEU A 47 -19.27 19.23 -14.33
CA LEU A 47 -19.50 18.54 -15.61
C LEU A 47 -20.48 17.35 -15.47
N ALA A 48 -20.36 16.58 -14.39
CA ALA A 48 -21.21 15.41 -14.16
C ALA A 48 -22.69 15.76 -13.97
N GLU A 49 -22.99 16.96 -13.47
CA GLU A 49 -24.36 17.46 -13.22
C GLU A 49 -24.97 18.20 -14.40
N ARG A 50 -24.20 18.46 -15.46
CA ARG A 50 -24.73 19.08 -16.68
C ARG A 50 -25.59 18.08 -17.43
N HIS A 51 -26.83 18.46 -17.71
CA HIS A 51 -27.77 17.70 -18.55
C HIS A 51 -28.07 18.39 -19.88
N ASP A 52 -27.48 19.57 -20.10
CA ASP A 52 -27.71 20.46 -21.24
C ASP A 52 -26.74 20.20 -22.42
N ILE A 53 -25.84 19.23 -22.28
CA ILE A 53 -24.84 18.85 -23.30
C ILE A 53 -25.01 17.39 -23.70
N ASP A 54 -24.70 17.12 -24.97
CA ASP A 54 -24.63 15.76 -25.50
C ASP A 54 -23.43 14.97 -24.95
N ASP A 55 -23.44 13.66 -25.21
CA ASP A 55 -22.41 12.74 -24.71
C ASP A 55 -21.04 13.03 -25.33
N ASP A 56 -20.98 13.43 -26.61
CA ASP A 56 -19.73 13.78 -27.29
C ASP A 56 -19.04 15.01 -26.65
N ALA A 57 -19.81 16.06 -26.34
CA ALA A 57 -19.31 17.25 -25.67
C ALA A 57 -18.89 16.93 -24.24
N ARG A 58 -19.68 16.10 -23.53
CA ARG A 58 -19.36 15.63 -22.18
C ARG A 58 -18.04 14.87 -22.16
N ASP A 59 -17.86 13.92 -23.06
CA ASP A 59 -16.65 13.09 -23.16
C ASP A 59 -15.44 13.94 -23.52
N LYS A 60 -15.57 14.90 -24.45
CA LYS A 60 -14.50 15.85 -24.78
C LYS A 60 -14.06 16.66 -23.57
N LEU A 61 -15.00 17.25 -22.82
CA LEU A 61 -14.70 18.02 -21.61
C LEU A 61 -14.06 17.14 -20.53
N TYR A 62 -14.58 15.93 -20.35
CA TYR A 62 -14.09 14.97 -19.38
C TYR A 62 -12.66 14.52 -19.69
N HIS A 63 -12.37 14.17 -20.95
CA HIS A 63 -11.03 13.89 -21.45
C HIS A 63 -10.09 15.09 -21.29
N SER A 64 -10.56 16.30 -21.61
CA SER A 64 -9.78 17.51 -21.39
C SER A 64 -9.43 17.72 -19.91
N LEU A 65 -10.31 17.39 -18.96
CA LEU A 65 -10.04 17.53 -17.53
C LEU A 65 -9.12 16.45 -16.95
N LEU A 66 -9.31 15.18 -17.35
CA LEU A 66 -8.70 14.03 -16.68
C LEU A 66 -7.75 13.19 -17.54
N GLY A 67 -7.75 13.36 -18.86
CA GLY A 67 -6.86 12.65 -19.77
C GLY A 67 -5.39 12.78 -19.36
N SER A 68 -4.61 11.72 -19.45
CA SER A 68 -3.21 11.78 -19.06
C SER A 68 -2.38 12.66 -20.00
N LEU A 69 -1.50 13.48 -19.41
CA LEU A 69 -0.46 14.23 -20.14
C LEU A 69 0.89 13.50 -20.11
N ASN A 70 0.91 12.28 -19.57
CA ASN A 70 2.12 11.48 -19.55
C ASN A 70 2.26 10.75 -20.89
N PRO A 71 3.39 10.89 -21.59
CA PRO A 71 3.58 10.27 -22.91
C PRO A 71 3.56 8.74 -22.89
N SER A 72 3.85 8.11 -21.75
CA SER A 72 3.76 6.64 -21.62
C SER A 72 2.35 6.13 -21.33
N ALA A 73 1.40 7.02 -21.01
CA ALA A 73 0.03 6.58 -20.75
C ALA A 73 -0.63 6.09 -22.04
N PRO A 74 -1.41 5.00 -21.99
CA PRO A 74 -2.12 4.50 -23.17
C PRO A 74 -3.03 5.57 -23.80
N PRO A 75 -3.26 5.54 -25.13
CA PRO A 75 -4.19 6.44 -25.79
C PRO A 75 -5.57 6.41 -25.12
N GLY A 76 -6.16 7.59 -24.91
CA GLY A 76 -7.46 7.73 -24.24
C GLY A 76 -7.44 7.48 -22.72
N TYR A 77 -6.28 7.22 -22.11
CA TYR A 77 -6.22 6.96 -20.67
C TYR A 77 -6.71 8.15 -19.83
N ILE A 78 -7.75 7.88 -19.04
CA ILE A 78 -8.33 8.80 -18.06
C ILE A 78 -7.81 8.48 -16.68
N LYS A 79 -7.27 9.50 -16.00
CA LYS A 79 -6.79 9.38 -14.61
C LYS A 79 -7.92 8.96 -13.66
N PRO A 80 -7.65 8.05 -12.71
CA PRO A 80 -8.57 7.73 -11.64
C PRO A 80 -8.92 8.95 -10.79
N GLU A 81 -10.10 8.89 -10.18
CA GLU A 81 -10.69 9.97 -9.37
C GLU A 81 -10.77 9.61 -7.89
N ALA A 82 -10.72 8.31 -7.58
CA ALA A 82 -10.66 7.78 -6.22
C ALA A 82 -9.48 6.81 -6.09
N PHE A 83 -8.81 6.81 -4.94
CA PHE A 83 -7.63 6.01 -4.67
C PHE A 83 -7.72 5.29 -3.33
N HIS A 84 -7.24 4.05 -3.29
CA HIS A 84 -7.09 3.25 -2.07
C HIS A 84 -5.68 2.68 -2.00
N GLY A 85 -4.97 2.90 -0.91
CA GLY A 85 -3.62 2.36 -0.70
C GLY A 85 -3.69 1.21 0.28
N SER A 86 -3.03 0.09 -0.01
CA SER A 86 -3.04 -1.04 0.92
C SER A 86 -1.75 -1.85 0.85
N PRO A 87 -1.18 -2.24 2.00
CA PRO A 87 -0.15 -3.28 2.01
C PRO A 87 -0.75 -4.68 1.74
N TRP A 88 -2.09 -4.84 1.85
CA TRP A 88 -2.84 -6.06 1.52
C TRP A 88 -3.33 -6.06 0.07
N GLY A 89 -2.54 -5.48 -0.83
CA GLY A 89 -3.00 -5.24 -2.20
C GLY A 89 -3.27 -6.54 -2.96
N PHE A 90 -2.44 -7.55 -2.77
CA PHE A 90 -2.65 -8.83 -3.44
C PHE A 90 -3.90 -9.56 -2.95
N GLU A 91 -4.21 -9.50 -1.65
CA GLU A 91 -5.41 -10.09 -1.08
C GLU A 91 -6.69 -9.41 -1.59
N ILE A 92 -6.62 -8.10 -1.86
CA ILE A 92 -7.69 -7.35 -2.54
C ILE A 92 -7.89 -7.89 -3.97
N LEU A 93 -6.81 -8.13 -4.71
CA LEU A 93 -6.87 -8.71 -6.05
C LEU A 93 -7.44 -10.14 -6.02
N HIS A 94 -6.90 -10.98 -5.15
CA HIS A 94 -7.34 -12.37 -4.97
C HIS A 94 -8.82 -12.45 -4.58
N SER A 95 -9.30 -11.57 -3.70
CA SER A 95 -10.72 -11.54 -3.31
C SER A 95 -11.63 -10.79 -4.29
N GLY A 96 -11.07 -10.08 -5.27
CA GLY A 96 -11.82 -9.29 -6.25
C GLY A 96 -12.55 -8.07 -5.68
N MET A 97 -12.27 -7.66 -4.44
CA MET A 97 -12.96 -6.53 -3.79
C MET A 97 -12.17 -5.90 -2.64
N LEU A 98 -12.41 -4.61 -2.40
CA LEU A 98 -12.01 -3.95 -1.16
C LEU A 98 -13.01 -4.33 -0.06
N LYS A 99 -12.54 -5.00 0.99
CA LYS A 99 -13.40 -5.42 2.11
C LYS A 99 -13.27 -4.50 3.32
N GLY A 100 -14.40 -4.12 3.90
CA GLY A 100 -14.42 -3.34 5.13
C GLY A 100 -13.89 -4.16 6.32
N GLY A 101 -12.80 -3.71 6.95
CA GLY A 101 -12.37 -4.22 8.26
C GLY A 101 -11.65 -5.58 8.31
N VAL A 102 -11.11 -6.08 7.19
CA VAL A 102 -10.57 -7.46 7.16
C VAL A 102 -9.20 -7.64 7.85
N ASN A 103 -8.47 -6.61 8.29
CA ASN A 103 -7.15 -6.85 8.91
C ASN A 103 -6.73 -6.01 10.13
N ASP A 104 -7.63 -5.24 10.74
CA ASP A 104 -7.28 -4.54 11.99
C ASP A 104 -8.49 -4.08 12.82
N PRO A 105 -8.83 -4.76 13.93
CA PRO A 105 -9.81 -4.25 14.88
C PRO A 105 -9.18 -3.13 15.73
N LYS A 106 -9.20 -1.90 15.19
CA LYS A 106 -8.69 -0.68 15.85
C LYS A 106 -9.78 0.38 16.01
N GLY A 107 -10.73 0.08 16.88
CA GLY A 107 -11.71 1.03 17.41
C GLY A 107 -11.07 2.09 18.31
N GLY A 108 -10.57 3.19 17.72
CA GLY A 108 -10.35 4.45 18.44
C GLY A 108 -11.66 5.27 18.53
N SER A 109 -11.67 6.37 19.30
CA SER A 109 -12.86 7.20 19.60
C SER A 109 -13.58 7.84 18.40
N GLN A 110 -13.04 7.70 17.18
CA GLN A 110 -13.65 8.12 15.91
C GLN A 110 -13.43 7.08 14.81
N SER A 111 -13.51 5.80 15.18
CA SER A 111 -13.19 4.67 14.32
C SER A 111 -14.00 4.63 13.03
N LEU A 112 -13.33 4.21 11.97
CA LEU A 112 -13.92 3.89 10.69
C LEU A 112 -13.92 2.37 10.43
N GLU A 113 -13.79 1.56 11.47
CA GLU A 113 -13.76 0.10 11.38
C GLU A 113 -14.93 -0.48 10.58
N GLY A 114 -14.62 -1.49 9.77
CA GLY A 114 -15.59 -2.11 8.85
C GLY A 114 -15.98 -1.24 7.64
N LYS A 115 -15.28 -0.13 7.35
CA LYS A 115 -15.54 0.73 6.20
C LYS A 115 -14.44 0.65 5.15
N VAL A 116 -14.80 0.91 3.89
CA VAL A 116 -13.87 0.98 2.75
C VAL A 116 -13.58 2.44 2.44
N PHE A 117 -12.31 2.86 2.54
CA PHE A 117 -11.91 4.26 2.36
C PHE A 117 -11.43 4.58 0.96
N PHE A 118 -11.70 5.81 0.55
CA PHE A 118 -11.15 6.38 -0.67
C PHE A 118 -10.54 7.76 -0.40
N SER A 119 -9.37 8.00 -0.99
CA SER A 119 -8.87 9.35 -1.28
C SER A 119 -9.45 9.76 -2.62
N ASP A 120 -10.42 10.66 -2.60
CA ASP A 120 -11.16 11.13 -3.76
C ASP A 120 -11.08 12.65 -3.90
N ARG A 121 -11.62 13.18 -5.00
CA ARG A 121 -11.66 14.62 -5.33
C ARG A 121 -12.58 15.46 -4.42
N THR A 122 -12.62 15.19 -3.13
CA THR A 122 -13.20 16.11 -2.14
C THR A 122 -12.11 16.90 -1.43
N ARG A 123 -12.53 17.99 -0.78
CA ARG A 123 -11.68 18.75 0.15
C ARG A 123 -11.21 17.90 1.33
N GLU A 124 -10.03 18.21 1.87
CA GLU A 124 -9.49 17.56 3.08
C GLU A 124 -10.25 17.99 4.34
N SER A 125 -10.79 19.20 4.34
CA SER A 125 -11.52 19.83 5.43
C SER A 125 -12.43 20.93 4.88
N THR A 126 -13.38 21.42 5.68
CA THR A 126 -14.42 22.37 5.23
C THR A 126 -13.87 23.74 4.85
N ASP A 127 -12.73 24.14 5.40
CA ASP A 127 -12.00 25.39 5.16
C ASP A 127 -11.11 25.38 3.92
N LYS A 128 -11.03 24.25 3.19
CA LYS A 128 -10.23 24.13 1.96
C LYS A 128 -11.07 24.42 0.72
N PHE A 129 -10.54 25.30 -0.13
CA PHE A 129 -11.09 25.69 -1.44
C PHE A 129 -10.55 24.87 -2.61
N GLU A 130 -9.78 23.82 -2.31
CA GLU A 130 -9.29 22.86 -3.29
C GLU A 130 -9.54 21.43 -2.80
N THR A 131 -9.78 20.55 -3.78
CA THR A 131 -9.65 19.10 -3.62
C THR A 131 -8.24 18.75 -3.16
N ARG A 132 -8.07 17.61 -2.49
CA ARG A 132 -6.76 17.19 -1.95
C ARG A 132 -5.67 17.24 -3.03
N GLU A 133 -4.64 18.07 -2.83
CA GLU A 133 -3.54 18.21 -3.80
C GLU A 133 -2.75 16.91 -4.06
N LYS A 134 -2.82 15.97 -3.12
CA LYS A 134 -2.00 14.77 -3.02
C LYS A 134 -2.80 13.46 -3.06
N LEU A 135 -3.90 13.42 -3.82
CA LEU A 135 -4.76 12.22 -3.98
C LEU A 135 -3.96 10.92 -4.17
N ARG A 136 -2.93 11.00 -5.03
CA ARG A 136 -2.07 9.88 -5.41
C ARG A 136 -0.91 9.61 -4.45
N GLN A 137 -0.42 10.64 -3.74
CA GLN A 137 0.72 10.50 -2.82
C GLN A 137 0.29 10.02 -1.43
N ASN A 138 -0.95 10.36 -1.05
CA ASN A 138 -1.57 9.93 0.20
C ASN A 138 -2.81 9.09 -0.11
N PRO A 139 -2.68 7.98 -0.84
CA PRO A 139 -3.78 7.05 -0.95
C PRO A 139 -4.07 6.55 0.46
N ARG A 140 -5.34 6.38 0.80
CA ARG A 140 -5.68 6.00 2.17
C ARG A 140 -5.24 4.59 2.42
N ILE A 141 -4.20 4.49 3.23
CA ILE A 141 -3.87 3.28 3.95
C ILE A 141 -4.92 3.15 5.04
N TYR A 142 -5.41 1.93 5.28
CA TYR A 142 -6.17 1.61 6.50
C TYR A 142 -5.50 2.35 7.67
N ALA A 143 -6.26 3.23 8.32
CA ALA A 143 -5.68 4.24 9.20
C ALA A 143 -4.75 3.58 10.23
N LYS A 144 -3.58 4.18 10.48
CA LYS A 144 -2.79 3.91 11.68
C LYS A 144 -3.67 4.25 12.88
N GLY A 145 -4.45 3.28 13.35
CA GLY A 145 -5.24 3.44 14.56
C GLY A 145 -4.29 3.71 15.73
N LEU A 146 -4.56 4.76 16.49
CA LEU A 146 -3.93 4.96 17.80
C LEU A 146 -4.45 3.84 18.71
N GLY A 147 -3.65 2.81 18.87
CA GLY A 147 -3.88 1.71 19.78
C GLY A 147 -2.56 1.05 20.12
N ILE A 148 -2.41 0.66 21.39
CA ILE A 148 -1.23 0.02 21.98
C ILE A 148 -1.04 -1.43 21.46
N LYS A 149 -1.81 -1.85 20.44
CA LYS A 149 -1.70 -3.20 19.87
C LYS A 149 -0.52 -3.26 18.88
N VAL A 150 0.41 -4.14 19.20
CA VAL A 150 1.73 -4.42 18.58
C VAL A 150 1.67 -4.93 17.12
N THR A 151 0.68 -4.56 16.31
CA THR A 151 0.39 -5.33 15.08
C THR A 151 -0.07 -4.50 13.88
N THR A 152 0.59 -3.36 13.58
CA THR A 152 0.50 -2.82 12.20
C THR A 152 1.22 -3.73 11.21
N VAL A 153 0.97 -3.59 9.91
CA VAL A 153 1.68 -4.39 8.91
C VAL A 153 3.18 -4.13 8.94
N GLU A 154 3.61 -2.88 9.16
CA GLU A 154 5.03 -2.55 9.27
C GLU A 154 5.69 -3.28 10.44
N THR A 155 5.08 -3.24 11.63
CA THR A 155 5.59 -4.00 12.79
C THR A 155 5.59 -5.51 12.52
N ARG A 156 4.56 -6.05 11.86
CA ARG A 156 4.51 -7.47 11.49
C ARG A 156 5.62 -7.83 10.49
N SER A 157 5.90 -6.97 9.51
CA SER A 157 7.02 -7.12 8.58
C SER A 157 8.36 -7.15 9.32
N ASP A 158 8.58 -6.22 10.26
CA ASP A 158 9.82 -6.14 11.03
C ASP A 158 10.01 -7.36 11.93
N LEU A 159 8.95 -7.78 12.63
CA LEU A 159 8.93 -9.01 13.44
C LEU A 159 9.27 -10.23 12.60
N TYR A 160 8.68 -10.36 11.41
CA TYR A 160 8.94 -11.49 10.51
C TYR A 160 10.40 -11.51 10.07
N ARG A 161 10.94 -10.37 9.66
CA ARG A 161 12.33 -10.23 9.20
C ARG A 161 13.34 -10.62 10.27
N LEU A 162 13.15 -10.11 11.49
CA LEU A 162 14.05 -10.43 12.62
C LEU A 162 13.90 -11.88 13.06
N ALA A 163 12.68 -12.41 13.12
CA ALA A 163 12.46 -13.80 13.52
C ALA A 163 13.04 -14.79 12.49
N LYS A 164 12.82 -14.53 11.20
CA LYS A 164 13.42 -15.30 10.11
C LYS A 164 14.94 -15.26 10.17
N ALA A 165 15.55 -14.08 10.35
CA ALA A 165 17.00 -13.98 10.45
C ALA A 165 17.58 -14.84 11.59
N PHE A 166 16.91 -14.88 12.75
CA PHE A 166 17.29 -15.76 13.84
C PHE A 166 17.11 -17.25 13.51
N ASN A 167 15.93 -17.63 13.01
CA ASN A 167 15.60 -19.04 12.75
C ASN A 167 16.51 -19.67 11.70
N HIS A 168 16.93 -18.88 10.71
CA HIS A 168 17.75 -19.32 9.58
C HIS A 168 19.25 -18.98 9.73
N ALA A 169 19.68 -18.45 10.87
CA ALA A 169 21.09 -18.14 11.12
C ALA A 169 21.95 -19.41 11.14
N LYS A 170 23.07 -19.39 10.40
CA LYS A 170 24.05 -20.51 10.37
C LYS A 170 24.73 -20.75 11.71
N SER A 171 24.94 -19.71 12.51
CA SER A 171 25.49 -19.81 13.87
C SER A 171 24.80 -18.78 14.78
N ARG A 172 23.86 -19.26 15.60
CA ARG A 172 23.12 -18.42 16.55
C ARG A 172 24.00 -17.92 17.71
N GLU A 173 25.11 -18.60 17.96
CA GLU A 173 26.08 -18.29 19.03
C GLU A 173 26.85 -16.98 18.76
N ASN A 174 26.81 -16.48 17.52
CA ASN A 174 27.54 -15.27 17.13
C ASN A 174 26.81 -13.97 17.54
N TYR A 175 25.52 -14.06 17.87
CA TYR A 175 24.75 -12.91 18.33
C TYR A 175 24.99 -12.66 19.83
N PRO A 176 25.10 -11.39 20.28
CA PRO A 176 25.22 -11.10 21.70
C PRO A 176 24.00 -11.61 22.47
N VAL A 177 24.26 -12.24 23.61
CA VAL A 177 23.20 -12.81 24.45
C VAL A 177 22.66 -11.75 25.40
N LEU A 178 21.33 -11.61 25.45
CA LEU A 178 20.63 -10.84 26.47
C LEU A 178 19.72 -11.72 27.33
N THR A 179 19.30 -11.16 28.46
CA THR A 179 18.39 -11.81 29.40
C THR A 179 16.99 -11.23 29.27
N LEU A 180 16.00 -12.05 28.95
CA LEU A 180 14.59 -11.66 29.05
C LEU A 180 14.18 -11.66 30.52
N THR A 181 13.63 -10.55 30.98
CA THR A 181 13.23 -10.39 32.39
C THR A 181 11.73 -10.16 32.47
N PHE A 182 11.00 -11.04 33.17
CA PHE A 182 9.55 -10.92 33.35
C PHE A 182 9.06 -11.67 34.61
N THR A 183 7.86 -11.36 35.09
CA THR A 183 7.22 -12.09 36.20
C THR A 183 6.87 -13.51 35.76
N SER A 184 7.00 -14.50 36.63
CA SER A 184 6.58 -15.87 36.31
C SER A 184 5.11 -15.91 35.89
N SER A 185 4.78 -16.87 35.04
CA SER A 185 3.44 -17.04 34.50
C SER A 185 3.06 -18.50 34.47
N ASN A 186 1.78 -18.79 34.70
CA ASN A 186 1.20 -20.12 34.50
C ASN A 186 1.29 -20.58 33.04
N ASN A 187 1.55 -19.66 32.10
CA ASN A 187 1.86 -19.97 30.72
C ASN A 187 3.20 -19.31 30.33
N LEU A 188 4.28 -20.03 30.62
CA LEU A 188 5.64 -19.57 30.37
C LEU A 188 5.93 -19.34 28.88
N GLU A 189 5.45 -20.22 28.00
CA GLU A 189 5.60 -20.08 26.55
C GLU A 189 5.00 -18.76 26.03
N GLU A 190 3.79 -18.43 26.48
CA GLU A 190 3.11 -17.20 26.09
C GLU A 190 3.83 -15.96 26.66
N ALA A 191 4.38 -16.05 27.88
CA ALA A 191 5.14 -14.97 28.48
C ALA A 191 6.44 -14.68 27.71
N VAL A 192 7.19 -15.73 27.35
CA VAL A 192 8.40 -15.60 26.51
C VAL A 192 8.05 -15.02 25.14
N TYR A 193 7.03 -15.55 24.48
CA TYR A 193 6.55 -15.07 23.19
C TYR A 193 6.19 -13.57 23.21
N LYS A 194 5.41 -13.11 24.20
CA LYS A 194 5.04 -11.69 24.33
C LYS A 194 6.25 -10.78 24.60
N ASN A 195 7.16 -11.21 25.48
CA ASN A 195 8.37 -10.43 25.76
C ASN A 195 9.27 -10.34 24.52
N LEU A 196 9.42 -11.44 23.78
CA LEU A 196 10.17 -11.47 22.53
C LEU A 196 9.55 -10.54 21.47
N ILE A 197 8.22 -10.56 21.29
CA ILE A 197 7.53 -9.62 20.39
C ILE A 197 7.81 -8.17 20.80
N SER A 198 7.73 -7.85 22.10
CA SER A 198 8.01 -6.50 22.58
C SER A 198 9.45 -6.09 22.28
N HIS A 199 10.41 -6.98 22.54
CA HIS A 199 11.84 -6.75 22.27
C HIS A 199 12.12 -6.48 20.80
N LEU A 200 11.63 -7.34 19.92
CA LEU A 200 11.83 -7.20 18.47
C LEU A 200 11.10 -5.97 17.91
N SER A 201 9.86 -5.70 18.35
CA SER A 201 9.08 -4.54 17.89
C SER A 201 9.73 -3.21 18.25
N ASN A 202 10.36 -3.12 19.42
CA ASN A 202 11.07 -1.91 19.86
C ASN A 202 12.31 -1.61 19.01
N ASN A 203 12.79 -2.59 18.23
CA ASN A 203 13.98 -2.45 17.40
C ASN A 203 13.69 -2.50 15.89
N GLY A 204 12.43 -2.68 15.49
CA GLY A 204 12.02 -2.82 14.08
C GLY A 204 12.42 -1.62 13.21
N SER A 205 12.33 -0.39 13.72
CA SER A 205 12.67 0.83 12.97
C SER A 205 14.13 0.89 12.51
N ARG A 206 15.03 0.11 13.12
CA ARG A 206 16.44 0.03 12.70
C ARG A 206 16.60 -0.64 11.34
N LEU A 207 15.64 -1.48 10.94
CA LEU A 207 15.62 -2.16 9.65
C LEU A 207 15.43 -1.23 8.44
N GLU A 208 15.22 0.07 8.67
CA GLU A 208 15.29 1.10 7.63
C GLU A 208 16.72 1.29 7.10
N ASN A 209 17.74 1.05 7.93
CA ASN A 209 19.15 1.31 7.62
C ASN A 209 20.08 0.10 7.87
N GLU A 210 19.61 -0.91 8.59
CA GLU A 210 20.39 -2.09 8.98
C GLU A 210 19.77 -3.38 8.40
N SER A 211 20.60 -4.38 8.09
CA SER A 211 20.11 -5.73 7.80
C SER A 211 19.53 -6.37 9.07
N PRO A 212 18.61 -7.35 8.95
CA PRO A 212 18.11 -8.08 10.11
C PRO A 212 19.21 -8.64 11.01
N GLU A 213 20.26 -9.19 10.42
CA GLU A 213 21.42 -9.75 11.13
C GLU A 213 22.19 -8.66 11.87
N GLN A 214 22.37 -7.48 11.27
CA GLN A 214 23.02 -6.34 11.93
C GLN A 214 22.20 -5.84 13.13
N VAL A 215 20.87 -5.78 12.99
CA VAL A 215 19.98 -5.42 14.10
C VAL A 215 20.12 -6.44 15.24
N LEU A 216 20.04 -7.74 14.92
CA LEU A 216 20.22 -8.80 15.93
C LEU A 216 21.62 -8.78 16.57
N GLN A 217 22.67 -8.45 15.80
CA GLN A 217 24.03 -8.31 16.32
C GLN A 217 24.15 -7.14 17.31
N ASN A 218 23.43 -6.03 17.06
CA ASN A 218 23.55 -4.84 17.89
C ASN A 218 22.63 -4.87 19.12
N VAL A 219 21.45 -5.44 18.98
CA VAL A 219 20.42 -5.51 20.03
C VAL A 219 20.61 -6.75 20.91
N GLY A 220 21.25 -7.79 20.35
CA GLY A 220 21.35 -9.10 20.93
C GLY A 220 20.08 -9.93 20.77
N ILE A 221 20.24 -11.23 21.00
CA ILE A 221 19.17 -12.22 21.07
C ILE A 221 18.97 -12.67 22.52
N PRO A 222 17.73 -12.94 22.95
CA PRO A 222 17.49 -13.68 24.17
C PRO A 222 18.27 -14.99 24.21
N GLY A 223 19.07 -15.21 25.26
CA GLY A 223 19.67 -16.50 25.56
C GLY A 223 19.46 -16.95 27.01
N HIS A 224 18.92 -16.07 27.86
CA HIS A 224 18.59 -16.36 29.26
C HIS A 224 17.22 -15.78 29.62
N ILE A 225 16.55 -16.42 30.57
CA ILE A 225 15.26 -16.01 31.14
C ILE A 225 15.44 -15.81 32.64
N LYS A 226 15.16 -14.61 33.11
CA LYS A 226 15.19 -14.27 34.53
C LYS A 226 13.78 -13.91 35.01
N PHE A 227 13.31 -14.62 36.01
CA PHE A 227 12.09 -14.25 36.70
C PHE A 227 12.35 -13.11 37.70
N VAL A 228 11.43 -12.14 37.75
CA VAL A 228 11.49 -11.04 38.72
C VAL A 228 11.06 -11.49 40.11
N ASP A 229 10.29 -12.57 40.19
CA ASP A 229 9.86 -13.20 41.44
C ASP A 229 10.80 -14.35 41.86
N SER A 230 10.53 -14.96 43.01
CA SER A 230 11.33 -16.07 43.58
C SER A 230 11.08 -17.42 42.91
N SER A 231 10.61 -17.43 41.66
CA SER A 231 10.37 -18.66 40.91
C SER A 231 11.67 -19.42 40.63
N PRO A 232 11.61 -20.76 40.53
CA PRO A 232 12.79 -21.57 40.25
C PRO A 232 13.42 -21.19 38.90
N LEU A 233 14.75 -21.19 38.87
CA LEU A 233 15.51 -20.96 37.65
C LEU A 233 15.27 -22.09 36.64
N LEU A 234 15.23 -21.72 35.37
CA LEU A 234 15.17 -22.67 34.28
C LEU A 234 16.57 -23.24 33.98
N THR A 235 16.61 -24.47 33.50
CA THR A 235 17.84 -25.03 32.93
C THR A 235 18.15 -24.36 31.58
N ARG A 236 19.43 -24.32 31.18
CA ARG A 236 19.83 -23.73 29.88
C ARG A 236 19.11 -24.36 28.69
N GLU A 237 18.84 -25.66 28.74
CA GLU A 237 18.12 -26.38 27.69
C GLU A 237 16.66 -25.95 27.59
N GLN A 238 16.00 -25.75 28.74
CA GLN A 238 14.63 -25.21 28.80
C GLN A 238 14.57 -23.78 28.25
N GLU A 239 15.50 -22.91 28.64
CA GLU A 239 15.57 -21.53 28.14
C GLU A 239 15.74 -21.52 26.62
N SER A 240 16.71 -22.28 26.11
CA SER A 240 17.00 -22.38 24.68
C SER A 240 15.79 -22.87 23.89
N THR A 241 15.11 -23.90 24.38
CA THR A 241 13.91 -24.46 23.75
C THR A 241 12.76 -23.45 23.72
N LEU A 242 12.47 -22.78 24.85
CA LEU A 242 11.39 -21.79 24.94
C LEU A 242 11.62 -20.60 23.99
N ILE A 243 12.86 -20.10 23.93
CA ILE A 243 13.22 -18.98 23.06
C ILE A 243 13.14 -19.39 21.60
N ALA A 244 13.70 -20.55 21.23
CA ALA A 244 13.64 -21.06 19.86
C ALA A 244 12.20 -21.28 19.40
N ASN A 245 11.36 -21.88 20.25
CA ASN A 245 9.93 -22.07 19.97
C ASN A 245 9.20 -20.74 19.79
N ALA A 246 9.53 -19.71 20.59
CA ALA A 246 8.93 -18.38 20.45
C ALA A 246 9.29 -17.73 19.10
N PHE A 247 10.56 -17.79 18.68
CA PHE A 247 10.97 -17.30 17.37
C PHE A 247 10.30 -18.05 16.22
N GLN A 248 10.25 -19.40 16.29
CA GLN A 248 9.57 -20.23 15.29
C GLN A 248 8.08 -19.89 15.22
N ARG A 249 7.43 -19.70 16.37
CA ARG A 249 6.02 -19.31 16.45
C ARG A 249 5.77 -17.95 15.82
N ILE A 250 6.64 -16.95 16.06
CA ILE A 250 6.51 -15.62 15.43
C ILE A 250 6.58 -15.75 13.91
N GLU A 251 7.59 -16.44 13.36
CA GLU A 251 7.72 -16.62 11.92
C GLU A 251 6.51 -17.35 11.33
N ASN A 252 6.09 -18.47 11.94
CA ASN A 252 4.97 -19.29 11.47
C ASN A 252 3.63 -18.54 11.53
N GLU A 253 3.34 -17.82 12.61
CA GLU A 253 2.09 -17.05 12.72
C GLU A 253 2.02 -15.89 11.72
N LEU A 254 3.17 -15.26 11.42
CA LEU A 254 3.26 -14.18 10.44
C LEU A 254 3.10 -14.72 9.02
N ALA A 255 3.78 -15.82 8.69
CA ALA A 255 3.61 -16.54 7.43
C ALA A 255 2.20 -17.13 7.25
N GLY A 256 1.54 -17.51 8.35
CA GLY A 256 0.19 -18.10 8.39
C GLY A 256 -0.95 -17.10 8.13
N GLY A 257 -0.71 -16.01 7.41
CA GLY A 257 -1.74 -15.05 6.98
C GLY A 257 -1.85 -13.78 7.82
N LYS A 258 -0.95 -13.54 8.80
CA LYS A 258 -0.90 -12.25 9.50
C LYS A 258 -0.04 -11.22 8.77
N LEU A 259 0.82 -11.64 7.84
CA LEU A 259 1.59 -10.78 6.97
C LEU A 259 1.03 -10.80 5.54
N PRO A 260 0.99 -9.67 4.81
CA PRO A 260 0.57 -9.68 3.41
C PRO A 260 1.44 -10.59 2.55
N PHE A 261 0.82 -11.26 1.58
CA PHE A 261 1.48 -12.25 0.76
C PHE A 261 2.63 -11.68 -0.08
N LEU A 262 2.50 -10.46 -0.61
CA LEU A 262 3.60 -9.80 -1.32
C LEU A 262 4.80 -9.53 -0.41
N ASN A 263 4.54 -9.18 0.84
CA ASN A 263 5.61 -8.99 1.82
C ASN A 263 6.27 -10.34 2.12
N LEU A 264 5.50 -11.43 2.27
CA LEU A 264 6.06 -12.77 2.48
C LEU A 264 6.96 -13.20 1.32
N LEU A 265 6.53 -13.02 0.06
CA LEU A 265 7.36 -13.32 -1.11
C LEU A 265 8.63 -12.45 -1.16
N ASN A 266 8.57 -11.24 -0.63
CA ASN A 266 9.67 -10.28 -0.60
C ASN A 266 10.42 -10.24 0.73
N ASP A 267 10.58 -11.40 1.39
CA ASP A 267 11.34 -11.55 2.63
C ASP A 267 10.94 -10.59 3.76
N GLY A 268 9.64 -10.32 3.87
CA GLY A 268 9.05 -9.40 4.83
C GLY A 268 9.18 -7.92 4.46
N GLN A 269 9.86 -7.55 3.38
CA GLN A 269 9.91 -6.16 2.94
C GLN A 269 8.57 -5.75 2.32
N THR A 270 8.05 -4.60 2.75
CA THR A 270 6.70 -4.17 2.39
C THR A 270 6.58 -3.73 0.94
N ILE A 271 5.67 -4.37 0.19
CA ILE A 271 5.27 -3.98 -1.17
C ILE A 271 3.84 -3.43 -1.14
N PRO A 272 3.65 -2.10 -0.99
CA PRO A 272 2.31 -1.53 -1.00
C PRO A 272 1.80 -1.37 -2.43
N LEU A 273 0.51 -1.65 -2.63
CA LEU A 273 -0.20 -1.34 -3.86
C LEU A 273 -1.10 -0.13 -3.66
N VAL A 274 -1.34 0.60 -4.75
CA VAL A 274 -2.33 1.69 -4.79
C VAL A 274 -3.32 1.41 -5.91
N PHE A 275 -4.60 1.29 -5.56
CA PHE A 275 -5.69 1.08 -6.50
C PHE A 275 -6.32 2.42 -6.87
N GLY A 276 -6.43 2.70 -8.16
CA GLY A 276 -7.10 3.84 -8.73
C GLY A 276 -8.43 3.43 -9.38
N PHE A 277 -9.51 4.05 -8.94
CA PHE A 277 -10.87 3.78 -9.39
C PHE A 277 -11.45 4.96 -10.18
N SER A 278 -12.37 4.66 -11.09
CA SER A 278 -13.30 5.66 -11.66
C SER A 278 -14.10 6.38 -10.55
N LYS A 279 -14.81 7.46 -10.90
CA LYS A 279 -15.69 8.18 -9.96
C LYS A 279 -16.54 7.22 -9.15
N ILE A 280 -16.57 7.45 -7.83
CA ILE A 280 -17.44 6.76 -6.89
C ILE A 280 -18.42 7.79 -6.36
N ASN A 281 -19.69 7.59 -6.67
CA ASN A 281 -20.76 8.47 -6.21
C ASN A 281 -21.26 8.05 -4.82
N HIS A 282 -21.91 9.00 -4.14
CA HIS A 282 -22.58 8.78 -2.86
C HIS A 282 -21.68 8.22 -1.74
N LEU A 283 -20.38 8.58 -1.77
CA LEU A 283 -19.49 8.31 -0.65
C LEU A 283 -20.00 9.03 0.60
N LYS A 284 -20.01 8.32 1.73
CA LYS A 284 -20.27 8.95 3.03
C LYS A 284 -19.00 9.65 3.49
N THR A 285 -19.15 10.76 4.18
CA THR A 285 -18.02 11.45 4.82
C THR A 285 -18.05 11.26 6.32
N HIS A 286 -16.88 11.00 6.88
CA HIS A 286 -16.62 10.94 8.32
C HIS A 286 -15.53 11.95 8.67
N THR A 287 -15.62 12.58 9.84
CA THR A 287 -14.65 13.59 10.22
C THR A 287 -13.84 13.09 11.41
N ILE A 288 -12.51 13.11 11.28
CA ILE A 288 -11.59 12.76 12.36
C ILE A 288 -10.89 14.03 12.83
N HIS A 289 -10.96 14.28 14.13
CA HIS A 289 -10.25 15.34 14.82
C HIS A 289 -8.94 14.79 15.40
N LYS A 290 -7.83 15.45 15.09
CA LYS A 290 -6.50 15.11 15.60
C LYS A 290 -6.11 16.13 16.67
N PRO A 291 -6.39 15.85 17.96
CA PRO A 291 -6.24 16.83 19.04
C PRO A 291 -4.80 17.33 19.19
N LEU A 292 -3.81 16.45 18.99
CA LEU A 292 -2.38 16.79 19.10
C LEU A 292 -1.91 17.90 18.14
N ILE A 293 -2.58 18.06 16.99
CA ILE A 293 -2.23 19.06 15.97
C ILE A 293 -3.39 20.00 15.68
N ASN A 294 -4.44 19.97 16.51
CA ASN A 294 -5.69 20.70 16.33
C ASN A 294 -6.19 20.73 14.87
N LYS A 295 -6.10 19.58 14.17
CA LYS A 295 -6.46 19.47 12.75
C LYS A 295 -7.65 18.53 12.59
N THR A 296 -8.62 18.98 11.82
CA THR A 296 -9.76 18.16 11.43
C THR A 296 -9.56 17.67 9.99
N SER A 297 -9.85 16.40 9.72
CA SER A 297 -9.70 15.79 8.40
C SER A 297 -10.94 14.97 8.02
N MET A 298 -11.39 15.13 6.80
CA MET A 298 -12.58 14.48 6.24
C MET A 298 -12.21 13.20 5.51
N PHE A 299 -12.94 12.14 5.83
CA PHE A 299 -12.74 10.79 5.36
C PHE A 299 -13.94 10.25 4.58
N ASN A 300 -13.79 10.07 3.26
CA ASN A 300 -14.83 9.44 2.43
C ASN A 300 -14.73 7.93 2.41
N TYR A 301 -15.88 7.26 2.49
CA TYR A 301 -15.97 5.82 2.62
C TYR A 301 -17.29 5.22 2.08
N GLN A 302 -17.26 3.92 1.81
CA GLN A 302 -18.46 3.09 1.65
C GLN A 302 -18.68 2.19 2.87
N SER A 303 -19.94 1.95 3.20
CA SER A 303 -20.33 1.11 4.35
C SER A 303 -20.34 -0.39 4.04
N LYS A 304 -20.13 -0.76 2.79
CA LYS A 304 -20.11 -2.12 2.28
C LYS A 304 -18.81 -2.35 1.52
N ASP A 305 -18.50 -3.61 1.27
CA ASP A 305 -17.40 -4.01 0.40
C ASP A 305 -17.57 -3.42 -1.00
N HIS A 306 -16.45 -3.15 -1.67
CA HIS A 306 -16.39 -2.54 -2.99
C HIS A 306 -15.72 -3.48 -3.99
N PRO A 307 -16.48 -4.14 -4.87
CA PRO A 307 -15.94 -4.96 -5.96
C PRO A 307 -14.99 -4.17 -6.86
N LEU A 308 -13.89 -4.79 -7.31
CA LEU A 308 -12.97 -4.15 -8.25
C LEU A 308 -13.62 -3.91 -9.62
N THR A 309 -14.67 -4.67 -9.95
CA THR A 309 -15.53 -4.45 -11.12
C THR A 309 -16.39 -3.19 -11.01
N GLY A 310 -16.47 -2.59 -9.82
CA GLY A 310 -17.31 -1.43 -9.52
C GLY A 310 -18.69 -1.81 -8.99
N THR A 311 -19.50 -0.79 -8.76
CA THR A 311 -20.87 -0.90 -8.25
C THR A 311 -21.82 -0.04 -9.09
N ALA A 312 -23.12 -0.07 -8.80
CA ALA A 312 -24.07 0.87 -9.37
C ALA A 312 -23.70 2.35 -9.11
N ASN A 313 -22.90 2.62 -8.07
CA ASN A 313 -22.39 3.96 -7.77
C ASN A 313 -21.06 4.28 -8.48
N GLY A 314 -20.65 3.46 -9.45
CA GLY A 314 -19.35 3.57 -10.12
C GLY A 314 -18.22 2.88 -9.35
N GLY A 315 -17.00 3.34 -9.57
CA GLY A 315 -15.80 2.82 -8.91
C GLY A 315 -15.17 1.59 -9.53
N LYS A 316 -15.37 1.31 -10.82
CA LYS A 316 -14.57 0.28 -11.50
C LYS A 316 -13.07 0.61 -11.38
N LEU A 317 -12.26 -0.40 -11.06
CA LEU A 317 -10.80 -0.31 -11.01
C LEU A 317 -10.26 0.03 -12.41
N LYS A 318 -9.31 0.97 -12.46
CA LYS A 318 -8.66 1.41 -13.72
C LYS A 318 -7.14 1.36 -13.67
N GLU A 319 -6.56 1.49 -12.48
CA GLU A 319 -5.12 1.63 -12.30
C GLU A 319 -4.68 0.81 -11.07
N ILE A 320 -3.59 0.06 -11.19
CA ILE A 320 -2.83 -0.44 -10.04
C ILE A 320 -1.44 0.21 -10.10
N GLU A 321 -1.08 0.95 -9.07
CA GLU A 321 0.22 1.58 -8.95
C GLU A 321 1.14 0.74 -8.04
N VAL A 322 2.36 0.53 -8.54
CA VAL A 322 3.51 -0.10 -7.87
C VAL A 322 4.72 0.84 -7.93
N LYS A 323 5.73 0.64 -7.08
CA LYS A 323 6.86 1.57 -7.01
C LYS A 323 7.89 1.34 -8.10
N SER A 324 8.12 0.09 -8.51
CA SER A 324 9.18 -0.29 -9.45
C SER A 324 8.80 -1.51 -10.29
N MET A 325 9.64 -1.83 -11.27
CA MET A 325 9.53 -3.07 -12.04
C MET A 325 9.77 -4.31 -11.17
N ALA A 326 10.65 -4.24 -10.16
CA ALA A 326 10.83 -5.30 -9.19
C ALA A 326 9.55 -5.57 -8.38
N ASP A 327 8.85 -4.52 -7.93
CA ASP A 327 7.57 -4.68 -7.23
C ASP A 327 6.48 -5.27 -8.15
N LEU A 328 6.49 -4.92 -9.44
CA LEU A 328 5.63 -5.55 -10.43
C LEU A 328 5.98 -7.04 -10.62
N ALA A 329 7.26 -7.40 -10.64
CA ALA A 329 7.71 -8.78 -10.76
C ALA A 329 7.19 -9.63 -9.60
N THR A 330 7.28 -9.12 -8.37
CA THR A 330 6.71 -9.81 -7.19
C THR A 330 5.20 -9.95 -7.29
N LEU A 331 4.49 -8.94 -7.78
CA LEU A 331 3.04 -9.02 -8.01
C LEU A 331 2.69 -10.08 -9.07
N ILE A 332 3.42 -10.13 -10.19
CA ILE A 332 3.22 -11.13 -11.25
C ILE A 332 3.48 -12.54 -10.74
N LEU A 333 4.56 -12.74 -9.97
CA LEU A 333 4.83 -14.02 -9.33
C LEU A 333 3.67 -14.42 -8.40
N ALA A 334 3.20 -13.52 -7.54
CA ALA A 334 2.08 -13.79 -6.65
C ALA A 334 0.80 -14.20 -7.40
N CYS A 335 0.48 -13.46 -8.47
CA CYS A 335 -0.62 -13.76 -9.39
C CYS A 335 -0.47 -15.16 -9.99
N ARG A 336 0.73 -15.55 -10.42
CA ARG A 336 1.00 -16.88 -10.96
C ARG A 336 0.84 -17.97 -9.91
N VAL A 337 1.39 -17.77 -8.71
CA VAL A 337 1.38 -18.75 -7.60
C VAL A 337 -0.04 -19.09 -7.16
N GLN A 338 -0.91 -18.07 -6.99
CA GLN A 338 -2.29 -18.30 -6.53
C GLN A 338 -3.33 -18.27 -7.65
N ASN A 339 -2.90 -18.35 -8.91
CA ASN A 339 -3.79 -18.34 -10.08
C ASN A 339 -4.78 -17.15 -10.11
N VAL A 340 -4.28 -15.96 -9.81
CA VAL A 340 -5.06 -14.70 -9.83
C VAL A 340 -4.70 -13.93 -11.08
N ALA A 341 -5.68 -13.69 -11.95
CA ALA A 341 -5.51 -12.81 -13.10
C ALA A 341 -5.56 -11.33 -12.68
N LEU A 342 -4.71 -10.51 -13.31
CA LEU A 342 -4.89 -9.05 -13.24
C LEU A 342 -6.13 -8.66 -14.06
N PRO A 343 -6.96 -7.72 -13.60
CA PRO A 343 -8.17 -7.34 -14.34
C PRO A 343 -7.83 -6.70 -15.70
N GLU A 344 -8.48 -7.18 -16.78
CA GLU A 344 -8.10 -6.88 -18.18
C GLU A 344 -8.05 -5.39 -18.55
N ASP A 345 -8.96 -4.59 -17.99
CA ASP A 345 -9.04 -3.13 -18.26
C ASP A 345 -8.22 -2.27 -17.29
N THR A 346 -7.25 -2.86 -16.59
CA THR A 346 -6.45 -2.16 -15.57
C THR A 346 -5.05 -1.87 -16.08
N VAL A 347 -4.66 -0.60 -16.03
CA VAL A 347 -3.31 -0.15 -16.37
C VAL A 347 -2.41 -0.28 -15.14
N ILE A 348 -1.19 -0.77 -15.32
CA ILE A 348 -0.17 -0.72 -14.27
C ILE A 348 0.58 0.60 -14.35
N ARG A 349 0.68 1.31 -13.24
CA ARG A 349 1.46 2.54 -13.14
C ARG A 349 2.68 2.33 -12.27
N LEU A 350 3.86 2.44 -12.86
CA LEU A 350 5.13 2.46 -12.14
C LEU A 350 5.41 3.85 -11.62
N ASN A 351 5.68 3.96 -10.32
CA ASN A 351 5.74 5.25 -9.67
C ASN A 351 6.79 5.26 -8.54
N SER A 352 8.06 5.44 -8.92
CA SER A 352 9.21 5.41 -8.01
C SER A 352 9.05 6.30 -6.78
N PRO A 353 9.69 5.95 -5.64
CA PRO A 353 9.66 6.76 -4.44
C PRO A 353 10.02 8.24 -4.69
N PRO A 354 9.47 9.19 -3.92
CA PRO A 354 9.73 10.62 -4.12
C PRO A 354 11.21 11.02 -4.12
N LYS A 355 12.05 10.32 -3.35
CA LYS A 355 13.50 10.57 -3.28
C LYS A 355 14.16 10.26 -4.62
N GLU A 356 13.94 9.06 -5.17
CA GLU A 356 14.48 8.64 -6.46
C GLU A 356 13.96 9.51 -7.61
N LYS A 357 12.66 9.83 -7.63
CA LYS A 357 12.12 10.73 -8.66
C LYS A 357 12.81 12.08 -8.70
N LYS A 358 13.12 12.65 -7.54
CA LYS A 358 13.84 13.91 -7.45
C LYS A 358 15.29 13.76 -7.89
N GLN A 359 15.95 12.69 -7.47
CA GLN A 359 17.35 12.43 -7.76
C GLN A 359 17.61 12.17 -9.25
N TYR A 360 16.73 11.41 -9.90
CA TYR A 360 16.90 10.95 -11.29
C TYR A 360 15.89 11.59 -12.26
N ASN A 361 15.15 12.61 -11.82
CA ASN A 361 14.11 13.31 -12.61
C ASN A 361 13.09 12.35 -13.25
N LEU A 362 12.73 11.27 -12.55
CA LEU A 362 11.85 10.22 -13.08
C LEU A 362 10.39 10.68 -13.09
N LYS A 363 9.69 10.34 -14.17
CA LYS A 363 8.23 10.44 -14.27
C LYS A 363 7.63 9.05 -14.04
N ALA A 364 6.33 9.03 -13.72
CA ALA A 364 5.62 7.75 -13.70
C ALA A 364 5.62 7.13 -15.10
N PHE A 365 5.59 5.81 -15.17
CA PHE A 365 5.48 5.05 -16.42
C PHE A 365 4.21 4.19 -16.38
N TYR A 366 3.57 3.95 -17.51
CA TYR A 366 2.34 3.18 -17.58
C TYR A 366 2.54 1.96 -18.49
N LEU A 367 1.98 0.84 -18.08
CA LEU A 367 1.94 -0.42 -18.83
C LEU A 367 0.48 -0.80 -19.03
N ASP A 368 0.05 -0.94 -20.27
CA ASP A 368 -1.25 -1.54 -20.60
C ASP A 368 -1.19 -3.06 -20.54
N GLY A 369 -2.35 -3.72 -20.72
CA GLY A 369 -2.46 -5.17 -20.70
C GLY A 369 -1.41 -5.89 -21.56
N PRO A 370 -1.28 -5.56 -22.87
CA PRO A 370 -0.26 -6.14 -23.73
C PRO A 370 1.18 -5.98 -23.20
N MET A 371 1.54 -4.80 -22.69
CA MET A 371 2.87 -4.58 -22.10
C MET A 371 3.08 -5.42 -20.83
N VAL A 372 2.06 -5.55 -19.98
CA VAL A 372 2.12 -6.39 -18.78
C VAL A 372 2.25 -7.87 -19.15
N THR A 373 1.49 -8.35 -20.14
CA THR A 373 1.62 -9.73 -20.65
C THR A 373 3.02 -9.98 -21.18
N LYS A 374 3.56 -9.06 -22.00
CA LYS A 374 4.93 -9.18 -22.52
C LYS A 374 5.96 -9.20 -21.40
N PHE A 375 5.79 -8.36 -20.37
CA PHE A 375 6.68 -8.34 -19.21
C PHE A 375 6.60 -9.64 -18.40
N SER A 376 5.39 -10.12 -18.12
CA SER A 376 5.15 -11.40 -17.45
C SER A 376 5.79 -12.57 -18.20
N ASP A 377 5.59 -12.62 -19.52
CA ASP A 377 6.20 -13.60 -20.40
C ASP A 377 7.72 -13.52 -20.36
N MET A 378 8.31 -12.34 -20.44
CA MET A 378 9.76 -12.18 -20.35
C MET A 378 10.31 -12.66 -18.99
N LEU A 379 9.60 -12.35 -17.90
CA LEU A 379 10.01 -12.74 -16.56
C LEU A 379 9.97 -14.25 -16.37
N LEU A 380 8.84 -14.87 -16.72
CA LEU A 380 8.51 -16.26 -16.36
C LEU A 380 8.72 -17.28 -17.51
N ARG A 381 9.05 -16.86 -18.74
CA ARG A 381 9.42 -17.79 -19.82
C ARG A 381 10.74 -18.47 -19.49
N GLY A 382 10.70 -19.80 -19.42
CA GLY A 382 11.87 -20.66 -19.18
C GLY A 382 11.68 -21.62 -18.01
N ASP A 383 10.78 -21.29 -17.08
CA ASP A 383 10.56 -22.11 -15.90
C ASP A 383 9.55 -23.21 -16.22
N GLY A 384 10.06 -24.34 -16.71
CA GLY A 384 9.29 -25.60 -16.83
C GLY A 384 8.92 -26.22 -15.47
N GLN A 385 9.23 -25.52 -14.38
CA GLN A 385 8.90 -25.90 -13.02
C GLN A 385 7.49 -25.40 -12.68
N ASP A 386 6.67 -26.26 -12.08
CA ASP A 386 5.36 -25.86 -11.60
C ASP A 386 5.53 -24.94 -10.38
N ILE A 387 5.55 -23.62 -10.64
CA ILE A 387 5.69 -22.56 -9.63
C ILE A 387 4.68 -22.73 -8.49
N SER A 388 3.51 -23.33 -8.75
CA SER A 388 2.48 -23.55 -7.73
C SER A 388 2.87 -24.59 -6.66
N GLN A 389 3.88 -25.42 -6.92
CA GLN A 389 4.36 -26.46 -6.00
C GLN A 389 5.57 -26.03 -5.16
N LEU A 390 6.11 -24.83 -5.41
CA LEU A 390 7.26 -24.31 -4.67
C LEU A 390 6.88 -23.97 -3.23
N ASN A 391 7.72 -24.33 -2.27
CA ASN A 391 7.55 -23.89 -0.89
C ASN A 391 7.92 -22.40 -0.73
N LEU A 392 7.58 -21.80 0.41
CA LEU A 392 7.80 -20.37 0.64
C LEU A 392 9.27 -19.95 0.46
N GLY A 393 10.23 -20.75 0.92
CA GLY A 393 11.65 -20.43 0.78
C GLY A 393 12.11 -20.45 -0.68
N GLN A 394 11.64 -21.42 -1.46
CA GLN A 394 11.89 -21.49 -2.91
C GLN A 394 11.24 -20.31 -3.65
N LEU A 395 10.02 -19.93 -3.27
CA LEU A 395 9.32 -18.78 -3.84
C LEU A 395 10.01 -17.45 -3.52
N GLN A 396 10.56 -17.30 -2.31
CA GLN A 396 11.34 -16.13 -1.92
C GLN A 396 12.64 -16.02 -2.74
N ALA A 397 13.37 -17.13 -2.90
CA ALA A 397 14.58 -17.17 -3.74
C ALA A 397 14.26 -16.81 -5.19
N LEU A 398 13.23 -17.44 -5.78
CA LEU A 398 12.77 -17.12 -7.13
C LEU A 398 12.35 -15.64 -7.25
N ASN A 399 11.63 -15.10 -6.27
CA ASN A 399 11.24 -13.70 -6.28
C ASN A 399 12.46 -12.76 -6.29
N GLN A 400 13.52 -13.05 -5.53
CA GLN A 400 14.75 -12.26 -5.56
C GLN A 400 15.39 -12.25 -6.96
N GLU A 401 15.48 -13.42 -7.61
CA GLU A 401 16.01 -13.55 -8.98
C GLU A 401 15.16 -12.77 -9.99
N LEU A 402 13.83 -12.88 -9.93
CA LEU A 402 12.91 -12.18 -10.81
C LEU A 402 12.96 -10.66 -10.60
N ARG A 403 13.09 -10.20 -9.36
CA ARG A 403 13.25 -8.78 -9.03
C ARG A 403 14.54 -8.21 -9.63
N GLN A 404 15.65 -8.92 -9.49
CA GLN A 404 16.93 -8.53 -10.09
C GLN A 404 16.84 -8.47 -11.62
N LYS A 405 16.29 -9.52 -12.24
CA LYS A 405 16.03 -9.57 -13.69
C LYS A 405 15.16 -8.41 -14.18
N ALA A 406 14.15 -8.03 -13.39
CA ALA A 406 13.26 -6.91 -13.71
C ALA A 406 13.99 -5.55 -13.69
N GLU A 407 14.96 -5.37 -12.79
CA GLU A 407 15.76 -4.15 -12.69
C GLU A 407 16.83 -4.06 -13.79
N ASP A 408 17.42 -5.20 -14.16
CA ASP A 408 18.43 -5.27 -15.23
C ASP A 408 17.81 -5.18 -16.64
N SER A 409 16.52 -5.53 -16.77
CA SER A 409 15.81 -5.42 -18.04
C SER A 409 15.52 -3.97 -18.40
N SER A 410 15.94 -3.54 -19.59
CA SER A 410 15.70 -2.21 -20.16
C SER A 410 14.23 -1.91 -20.50
N PHE A 411 13.27 -2.65 -19.92
CA PHE A 411 11.86 -2.62 -20.26
C PHE A 411 11.18 -1.27 -19.96
N ALA A 412 11.80 -0.42 -19.14
CA ALA A 412 11.29 0.89 -18.73
C ALA A 412 12.12 2.09 -19.26
N HIS A 413 13.06 1.87 -20.19
CA HIS A 413 13.89 2.92 -20.81
C HIS A 413 13.49 3.22 -22.25
#